data_AF-A0A2E5WRG5-F1
#
_entry.id   AF-A0A2E5WRG5-F1
#
_cell.length_a   1.000
_cell.length_b   1.000
_cell.length_c   1.000
_cell.angle_alpha   90.00
_cell.angle_beta   90.00
_cell.angle_gamma   90.00
#
_symmetry.space_group_name_H-M   'P 1'
#
loop_
_entity.id
_entity.type
_entity.pdbx_description
1 polymer ?
#
loop_
_entity_poly.entity_id
_entity_poly.type
_entity_poly.pdbx_seq_one_letter_code
_entity_poly.pdbx_strand_id
1 'polypeptide(L)'
;MEHRELNHVALHVEDVAKSCDFYERVLELKPIPRPAFNFPGAWFQLGTAQELHLIGERDTPVHSNPRGNHFALLINDMDAWEAHLQAIGEDYYERRTRPDGAFQIYVTDPDGHSIELCTAPPAA
;
A
#
# COMPACT_ATOMS: atom_id res chain seq x y z
N MET A 1 -19.56 23.61 -3.01
CA MET A 1 -18.58 22.64 -3.55
C MET A 1 -18.32 21.65 -2.44
N GLU A 2 -18.45 20.36 -2.70
CA GLU A 2 -18.32 19.29 -1.70
C GLU A 2 -17.41 18.19 -2.25
N HIS A 3 -16.45 17.76 -1.43
CA HIS A 3 -15.64 16.57 -1.68
C HIS A 3 -16.31 15.39 -0.98
N ARG A 4 -16.46 14.24 -1.67
CA ARG A 4 -17.18 13.08 -1.13
C ARG A 4 -16.28 12.13 -0.33
N GLU A 5 -15.14 11.79 -0.90
CA GLU A 5 -14.22 10.78 -0.36
C GLU A 5 -12.82 10.94 -0.96
N LEU A 6 -11.82 10.30 -0.33
CA LEU A 6 -10.54 10.06 -0.96
C LEU A 6 -10.75 9.05 -2.09
N ASN A 7 -10.42 9.41 -3.33
CA ASN A 7 -10.61 8.53 -4.48
C ASN A 7 -9.41 7.62 -4.75
N HIS A 8 -8.20 8.16 -4.76
CA HIS A 8 -6.99 7.38 -5.02
C HIS A 8 -5.77 7.92 -4.29
N VAL A 9 -4.77 7.07 -4.15
CA VAL A 9 -3.40 7.44 -3.83
C VAL A 9 -2.55 7.18 -5.06
N ALA A 10 -1.69 8.14 -5.42
CA ALA A 10 -0.76 7.97 -6.53
C ALA A 10 0.67 7.85 -6.00
N LEU A 11 1.41 6.85 -6.47
CA LEU A 11 2.83 6.67 -6.20
C LEU A 11 3.62 6.85 -7.50
N HIS A 12 4.65 7.68 -7.43
CA HIS A 12 5.64 7.79 -8.48
C HIS A 12 6.68 6.69 -8.25
N VAL A 13 6.91 5.83 -9.24
CA VAL A 13 7.76 4.64 -9.17
C VAL A 13 8.74 4.61 -10.34
N GLU A 14 9.92 4.03 -10.11
CA GLU A 14 10.98 3.93 -11.12
C GLU A 14 10.63 2.88 -12.18
N ASP A 15 10.26 1.67 -11.74
CA ASP A 15 9.92 0.54 -12.60
C ASP A 15 8.51 0.04 -12.29
N VAL A 16 7.56 0.39 -13.17
CA VAL A 16 6.14 0.01 -13.03
C VAL A 16 5.97 -1.51 -12.97
N ALA A 17 6.74 -2.30 -13.72
CA ALA A 17 6.58 -3.75 -13.72
C ALA A 17 7.04 -4.37 -12.39
N LYS A 18 8.16 -3.88 -11.85
CA LYS A 18 8.66 -4.28 -10.53
C LYS A 18 7.69 -3.88 -9.41
N SER A 19 7.12 -2.68 -9.49
CA SER A 19 6.10 -2.25 -8.53
C SER A 19 4.83 -3.11 -8.66
N CYS A 20 4.35 -3.43 -9.88
CA CYS A 20 3.21 -4.32 -10.05
C CYS A 20 3.43 -5.69 -9.39
N ASP A 21 4.59 -6.32 -9.59
CA ASP A 21 4.91 -7.60 -8.93
C ASP A 21 4.80 -7.48 -7.40
N PHE A 22 5.35 -6.40 -6.82
CA PHE A 22 5.23 -6.14 -5.39
C PHE A 22 3.76 -5.98 -4.96
N TYR A 23 3.01 -5.08 -5.59
CA TYR A 23 1.63 -4.78 -5.17
C TYR A 23 0.68 -5.97 -5.37
N GLU A 24 0.91 -6.81 -6.38
CA GLU A 24 0.14 -8.05 -6.61
C GLU A 24 0.53 -9.17 -5.65
N ARG A 25 1.83 -9.41 -5.44
CA ARG A 25 2.31 -10.55 -4.65
C ARG A 25 2.32 -10.28 -3.15
N VAL A 26 2.79 -9.11 -2.74
CA VAL A 26 3.00 -8.75 -1.33
C VAL A 26 1.71 -8.25 -0.71
N LEU A 27 1.02 -7.33 -1.39
CA LEU A 27 -0.19 -6.70 -0.89
C LEU A 27 -1.48 -7.30 -1.45
N GLU A 28 -1.39 -8.37 -2.25
CA GLU A 28 -2.52 -9.07 -2.88
C GLU A 28 -3.52 -8.15 -3.60
N LEU A 29 -3.04 -7.01 -4.13
CA LEU A 29 -3.90 -6.03 -4.76
C LEU A 29 -4.34 -6.50 -6.14
N LYS A 30 -5.61 -6.25 -6.45
CA LYS A 30 -6.19 -6.62 -7.73
C LYS A 30 -5.92 -5.53 -8.79
N PRO A 31 -5.27 -5.85 -9.92
CA PRO A 31 -5.14 -4.93 -11.05
C PRO A 31 -6.51 -4.56 -11.62
N ILE A 32 -6.66 -3.30 -12.04
CA ILE A 32 -7.87 -2.80 -12.72
C ILE A 32 -7.49 -2.08 -14.03
N PRO A 33 -8.45 -1.92 -14.97
CA PRO A 33 -8.17 -1.28 -16.24
C PRO A 33 -7.62 0.15 -16.09
N ARG A 34 -6.46 0.37 -16.69
CA ARG A 34 -5.83 1.67 -16.85
C ARG A 34 -6.35 2.38 -18.10
N PRO A 35 -6.77 3.66 -18.04
CA PRO A 35 -6.97 4.47 -19.25
C PRO A 35 -5.67 4.59 -20.07
N ALA A 36 -5.78 4.69 -21.38
CA ALA A 36 -4.63 4.72 -22.29
C ALA A 36 -3.86 6.06 -22.27
N PHE A 37 -3.29 6.44 -21.11
CA PHE A 37 -2.38 7.58 -21.01
C PHE A 37 -1.03 7.27 -21.65
N ASN A 38 -0.32 8.33 -22.04
CA ASN A 38 0.94 8.30 -22.78
C ASN A 38 2.21 8.17 -21.91
N PHE A 39 2.07 7.97 -20.60
CA PHE A 39 3.16 7.66 -19.67
C PHE A 39 3.03 6.21 -19.17
N PRO A 40 4.08 5.57 -18.62
CA PRO A 40 3.99 4.25 -18.00
C PRO A 40 3.17 4.27 -16.70
N GLY A 41 2.35 3.26 -16.43
CA GLY A 41 1.65 3.15 -15.15
C GLY A 41 0.72 1.95 -15.03
N ALA A 42 0.18 1.74 -13.83
CA ALA A 42 -0.74 0.65 -13.49
C ALA A 42 -1.74 1.10 -12.40
N TRP A 43 -2.92 0.47 -12.38
CA TRP A 43 -4.00 0.81 -11.44
C TRP A 43 -4.37 -0.44 -10.66
N PHE A 44 -4.62 -0.27 -9.37
CA PHE A 44 -5.04 -1.32 -8.46
C PHE A 44 -6.28 -0.90 -7.69
N GLN A 45 -7.16 -1.85 -7.39
CA GLN A 45 -8.28 -1.65 -6.49
C GLN A 45 -7.81 -1.69 -5.04
N LEU A 46 -8.18 -0.68 -4.25
CA LEU A 46 -8.11 -0.66 -2.79
C LEU A 46 -9.52 -0.77 -2.20
N GLY A 47 -9.78 -1.87 -1.50
CA GLY A 47 -11.10 -2.13 -0.91
C GLY A 47 -12.22 -2.12 -1.98
N THR A 48 -13.30 -1.38 -1.72
CA THR A 48 -14.50 -1.36 -2.57
C THR A 48 -14.58 -0.19 -3.56
N ALA A 49 -13.86 0.91 -3.30
CA ALA A 49 -14.08 2.17 -4.02
C ALA A 49 -12.80 2.98 -4.29
N GLN A 50 -11.70 2.69 -3.61
CA GLN A 50 -10.47 3.47 -3.74
C GLN A 50 -9.48 2.80 -4.69
N GLU A 51 -8.54 3.57 -5.21
CA GLU A 51 -7.56 3.09 -6.16
C GLU A 51 -6.14 3.44 -5.73
N LEU A 52 -5.18 2.59 -6.13
CA LEU A 52 -3.77 2.91 -6.14
C LEU A 52 -3.34 3.12 -7.59
N HIS A 53 -2.76 4.28 -7.89
CA HIS A 53 -2.22 4.61 -9.20
C HIS A 53 -0.69 4.57 -9.12
N LEU A 54 -0.08 3.66 -9.87
CA LEU A 54 1.36 3.66 -10.11
C LEU A 54 1.64 4.51 -11.34
N ILE A 55 2.50 5.50 -11.18
CA ILE A 55 2.97 6.40 -12.23
C ILE A 55 4.45 6.14 -12.39
N GLY A 56 4.90 5.73 -13.58
CA GLY A 56 6.30 5.43 -13.85
C GLY A 56 7.16 6.68 -14.05
N GLU A 57 8.45 6.45 -14.33
CA GLU A 57 9.46 7.46 -14.68
C GLU A 57 10.02 8.25 -13.49
N ARG A 58 9.93 7.71 -12.28
CA ARG A 58 10.64 8.28 -11.13
C ARG A 58 12.15 8.13 -11.31
N ASP A 59 12.87 9.23 -11.12
CA ASP A 59 14.33 9.34 -11.25
C ASP A 59 15.03 9.76 -9.95
N THR A 60 14.27 9.89 -8.85
CA THR A 60 14.76 10.31 -7.54
C THR A 60 14.43 9.27 -6.47
N PRO A 61 15.29 9.04 -5.47
CA PRO A 61 14.98 8.10 -4.39
C PRO A 61 13.72 8.49 -3.63
N VAL A 62 12.96 7.52 -3.12
CA VAL A 62 11.94 7.76 -2.09
C VAL A 62 12.61 7.63 -0.72
N HIS A 63 12.34 8.59 0.15
CA HIS A 63 12.77 8.53 1.54
C HIS A 63 11.53 8.55 2.45
N SER A 64 11.05 7.36 2.79
CA SER A 64 10.00 7.18 3.79
C SER A 64 10.40 6.17 4.86
N ASN A 65 9.57 6.06 5.89
CA ASN A 65 9.66 5.11 7.00
C ASN A 65 8.30 5.09 7.71
N PRO A 66 8.08 4.24 8.73
CA PRO A 66 6.80 4.17 9.46
C PRO A 66 6.33 5.46 10.13
N ARG A 67 7.20 6.48 10.27
CA ARG A 67 6.85 7.83 10.76
C ARG A 67 6.85 8.89 9.65
N GLY A 68 7.24 8.53 8.43
CA GLY A 68 7.23 9.37 7.24
C GLY A 68 5.90 9.32 6.50
N ASN A 69 5.87 9.81 5.26
CA ASN A 69 4.67 9.78 4.44
C ASN A 69 4.29 8.34 4.07
N HIS A 70 3.05 7.95 4.34
CA HIS A 70 2.49 6.65 4.01
C HIS A 70 0.98 6.78 3.77
N PHE A 71 0.40 5.73 3.18
CA PHE A 71 -1.04 5.49 3.26
C PHE A 71 -1.27 4.17 4.01
N ALA A 72 -2.46 4.04 4.59
CA ALA A 72 -2.83 2.89 5.39
C ALA A 72 -3.97 2.12 4.74
N LEU A 73 -3.84 0.79 4.70
CA LEU A 73 -4.87 -0.14 4.29
C LEU A 73 -5.49 -0.76 5.54
N LEU A 74 -6.80 -0.58 5.68
CA LEU A 74 -7.57 -1.27 6.70
C LEU A 74 -7.71 -2.74 6.31
N ILE A 75 -7.21 -3.63 7.17
CA ILE A 75 -7.25 -5.07 6.99
C ILE A 75 -8.16 -5.74 8.03
N ASN A 76 -8.64 -6.94 7.68
CA ASN A 76 -9.56 -7.69 8.52
C ASN A 76 -8.87 -8.53 9.61
N ASP A 77 -7.65 -8.98 9.37
CA ASP A 77 -6.95 -9.93 10.24
C ASP A 77 -5.44 -9.70 10.20
N MET A 78 -4.88 -9.15 11.27
CA MET A 78 -3.44 -8.88 11.35
C MET A 78 -2.59 -10.15 11.40
N ASP A 79 -3.08 -11.22 12.04
CA ASP A 79 -2.31 -12.45 12.20
C ASP A 79 -2.16 -13.15 10.84
N ALA A 80 -3.24 -13.17 10.03
CA ALA A 80 -3.20 -13.70 8.68
C ALA A 80 -2.25 -12.93 7.75
N TRP A 81 -2.28 -11.60 7.79
CA TRP A 81 -1.37 -10.76 6.99
C TRP A 81 0.09 -10.90 7.41
N GLU A 82 0.37 -10.95 8.71
CA GLU A 82 1.72 -11.19 9.21
C GLU A 82 2.26 -12.56 8.78
N ALA A 83 1.44 -13.61 8.87
CA ALA A 83 1.80 -14.95 8.41
C ALA A 83 2.04 -15.00 6.89
N HIS A 84 1.26 -14.27 6.10
CA HIS A 84 1.47 -14.13 4.64
C HIS A 84 2.83 -13.52 4.31
N LEU A 85 3.15 -12.36 4.92
CA LEU A 85 4.44 -11.69 4.71
C LEU A 85 5.63 -12.59 5.07
N GLN A 86 5.53 -13.33 6.18
CA GLN A 86 6.53 -14.33 6.57
C GLN A 86 6.65 -15.47 5.56
N ALA A 87 5.53 -15.99 5.06
CA ALA A 87 5.51 -17.13 4.14
C ALA A 87 6.15 -16.81 2.78
N ILE A 88 5.97 -15.57 2.29
CA ILE A 88 6.59 -15.10 1.05
C ILE A 88 8.01 -14.54 1.26
N GLY A 89 8.48 -14.47 2.52
CA GLY A 89 9.79 -13.96 2.89
C GLY A 89 9.97 -12.45 2.65
N GLU A 90 8.91 -11.67 2.75
CA GLU A 90 8.96 -10.22 2.57
C GLU A 90 9.42 -9.52 3.85
N ASP A 91 10.26 -8.50 3.72
CA ASP A 91 10.68 -7.68 4.85
C ASP A 91 9.56 -6.72 5.28
N TYR A 92 9.31 -6.64 6.58
CA TYR A 92 8.34 -5.72 7.17
C TYR A 92 8.80 -5.21 8.53
N TYR A 93 8.27 -4.06 8.93
CA TYR A 93 8.52 -3.52 10.27
C TYR A 93 7.73 -4.30 11.31
N GLU A 94 8.37 -4.57 12.44
CA GLU A 94 7.75 -5.26 13.58
C GLU A 94 6.34 -4.72 13.89
N ARG A 95 5.39 -5.64 14.01
CA ARG A 95 4.01 -5.37 14.41
C ARG A 95 3.95 -4.58 15.71
N ARG A 96 3.04 -3.62 15.77
CA ARG A 96 2.77 -2.83 16.97
C ARG A 96 1.29 -2.77 17.30
N THR A 97 1.00 -2.72 18.59
CA THR A 97 -0.30 -2.30 19.10
C THR A 97 -0.28 -0.80 19.34
N ARG A 98 -1.22 -0.09 18.72
CA ARG A 98 -1.43 1.34 18.89
C ARG A 98 -2.07 1.64 20.26
N PRO A 99 -1.99 2.88 20.76
CA PRO A 99 -2.62 3.27 22.03
C PRO A 99 -4.14 3.06 22.08
N ASP A 100 -4.82 3.01 20.92
CA ASP A 100 -6.24 2.72 20.80
C ASP A 100 -6.56 1.23 20.62
N GLY A 101 -5.57 0.35 20.73
CA GLY A 101 -5.74 -1.10 20.65
C GLY A 101 -5.73 -1.67 19.22
N ALA A 102 -5.70 -0.83 18.18
CA ALA A 102 -5.53 -1.29 16.81
C ALA A 102 -4.12 -1.87 16.59
N PHE A 103 -3.97 -2.84 15.69
CA PHE A 103 -2.65 -3.30 15.24
C PHE A 103 -2.19 -2.53 14.01
N GLN A 104 -0.87 -2.41 13.85
CA GLN A 104 -0.23 -1.90 12.64
C GLN A 104 1.04 -2.68 12.30
N ILE A 105 1.29 -2.89 11.01
CA ILE A 105 2.53 -3.37 10.39
C ILE A 105 2.83 -2.45 9.20
N TYR A 106 4.11 -2.25 8.87
CA TYR A 106 4.51 -1.48 7.69
C TYR A 106 5.34 -2.34 6.76
N VAL A 107 5.08 -2.23 5.46
CA VAL A 107 5.93 -2.76 4.39
C VAL A 107 6.50 -1.60 3.57
N THR A 108 7.66 -1.82 2.98
CA THR A 108 8.32 -0.84 2.10
C THR A 108 8.32 -1.39 0.69
N ASP A 109 7.80 -0.62 -0.25
CA ASP A 109 7.79 -1.03 -1.66
C ASP A 109 9.20 -0.93 -2.30
N PRO A 110 9.37 -1.40 -3.55
CA PRO A 110 10.67 -1.42 -4.21
C PRO A 110 11.37 -0.06 -4.35
N ASP A 111 10.62 1.04 -4.30
CA ASP A 111 11.11 2.40 -4.46
C ASP A 111 11.40 3.07 -3.11
N GLY A 112 10.85 2.55 -2.00
CA GLY A 112 10.98 3.10 -0.66
C GLY A 112 9.71 3.75 -0.11
N HIS A 113 8.56 3.59 -0.77
CA HIS A 113 7.28 4.04 -0.25
C HIS A 113 6.86 3.15 0.93
N SER A 114 6.38 3.77 1.99
CA SER A 114 5.92 3.07 3.19
C SER A 114 4.41 2.87 3.11
N ILE A 115 3.94 1.64 3.33
CA ILE A 115 2.52 1.28 3.35
C ILE A 115 2.20 0.66 4.69
N GLU A 116 1.17 1.17 5.36
CA GLU A 116 0.68 0.61 6.62
C GLU A 116 -0.44 -0.40 6.35
N LEU A 117 -0.37 -1.57 6.96
CA LEU A 117 -1.51 -2.45 7.18
C LEU A 117 -1.99 -2.23 8.61
N CYS A 118 -3.27 -1.91 8.81
CA CYS A 118 -3.81 -1.68 10.16
C CYS A 118 -5.19 -2.31 10.36
N THR A 119 -5.52 -2.66 11.60
CA THR A 119 -6.87 -3.07 11.98
C THR A 119 -7.67 -1.89 12.51
N ALA A 120 -8.99 -2.03 12.57
CA ALA A 120 -9.79 -1.12 13.38
C ALA A 120 -9.43 -1.29 14.88
N PRO A 121 -9.58 -0.23 15.70
CA PRO A 121 -9.62 -0.38 17.15
C PRO A 121 -10.69 -1.39 17.56
N PRO A 122 -10.50 -2.14 18.66
CA PRO A 122 -11.57 -2.94 19.25
C PRO A 122 -12.80 -2.06 19.48
N ALA A 123 -14.00 -2.61 19.26
CA ALA A 123 -15.22 -1.93 19.66
C ALA A 123 -15.17 -1.65 21.18
N ALA A 124 -15.58 -0.44 21.57
CA ALA A 124 -15.66 -0.04 22.98
C ALA A 124 -16.68 -0.87 23.76
#